data_AF-A0A2X1XGK4-F1
#
_entry.id   AF-A0A2X1XGK4-F1
#
_cell.length_a   1.000
_cell.length_b   1.000
_cell.length_c   1.000
_cell.angle_alpha   90.00
_cell.angle_beta   90.00
_cell.angle_gamma   90.00
#
_symmetry.space_group_name_H-M   'P 1'
#
loop_
_entity.id
_entity.type
_entity.pdbx_description
1 polymer ?
#
loop_
_entity_poly.entity_id
_entity_poly.type
_entity_poly.pdbx_seq_one_letter_code
_entity_poly.pdbx_strand_id
1 'polypeptide(L)'
;MEILILREEDILEAVDIKDIIEADKEALKNYSNGGSDIPLRTVIDVDKDSSSTAIFMPGFIKDKNALGMKIIDIYPENIDKGLVSAPSTMILIDKENGFVKAILDGTILTRLRTGAVSGAATEVLANEGAKPSY
;
A
#
# COMPACT_ATOMS: atom_id res chain seq x y z
N MET A 1 -10.75 12.54 20.02
CA MET A 1 -10.45 12.08 18.65
C MET A 1 -10.20 10.60 18.74
N GLU A 2 -10.93 9.82 17.96
CA GLU A 2 -10.81 8.37 17.94
C GLU A 2 -10.10 7.97 16.63
N ILE A 3 -9.06 7.15 16.73
CA ILE A 3 -8.31 6.64 15.59
C ILE A 3 -8.75 5.19 15.39
N LEU A 4 -9.24 4.87 14.19
CA LEU A 4 -9.57 3.51 13.83
C LEU A 4 -8.29 2.68 13.66
N ILE A 5 -8.21 1.54 14.32
CA ILE A 5 -7.09 0.60 14.16
C ILE A 5 -7.63 -0.63 13.44
N LEU A 6 -7.07 -0.95 12.27
CA LEU A 6 -7.43 -2.13 11.48
C LEU A 6 -6.25 -3.09 11.43
N ARG A 7 -6.45 -4.28 11.99
CA ARG A 7 -5.49 -5.38 11.94
C ARG A 7 -5.69 -6.19 10.67
N GLU A 8 -4.85 -7.21 10.49
CA GLU A 8 -4.93 -8.10 9.35
C GLU A 8 -6.34 -8.70 9.16
N GLU A 9 -6.93 -9.22 10.25
CA GLU A 9 -8.26 -9.83 10.24
C GLU A 9 -9.34 -8.83 9.79
N ASP A 10 -9.32 -7.61 10.34
CA ASP A 10 -10.29 -6.56 9.99
C ASP A 10 -10.20 -6.18 8.51
N ILE A 11 -8.98 -6.14 7.96
CA ILE A 11 -8.77 -5.83 6.54
C ILE A 11 -9.31 -6.97 5.67
N LEU A 12 -8.99 -8.22 6.00
CA LEU A 12 -9.41 -9.40 5.23
C LEU A 12 -10.93 -9.59 5.25
N GLU A 13 -11.61 -9.20 6.33
CA GLU A 13 -13.07 -9.22 6.40
C GLU A 13 -13.72 -8.06 5.61
N ALA A 14 -13.03 -6.94 5.45
CA ALA A 14 -13.59 -5.73 4.87
C ALA A 14 -13.43 -5.60 3.35
N VAL A 15 -12.56 -6.40 2.70
CA VAL A 15 -12.20 -6.20 1.29
C VAL A 15 -12.32 -7.48 0.46
N ASP A 16 -12.85 -7.36 -0.76
CA ASP A 16 -12.72 -8.38 -1.81
C ASP A 16 -11.52 -8.05 -2.70
N ILE A 17 -10.80 -9.07 -3.19
CA ILE A 17 -9.65 -8.89 -4.07
C ILE A 17 -10.02 -8.11 -5.36
N LYS A 18 -11.25 -8.28 -5.86
CA LYS A 18 -11.75 -7.56 -7.03
C LYS A 18 -11.84 -6.06 -6.77
N ASP A 19 -12.26 -5.66 -5.58
CA ASP A 19 -12.33 -4.25 -5.19
C ASP A 19 -10.94 -3.63 -5.13
N ILE A 20 -9.94 -4.39 -4.67
CA ILE A 20 -8.54 -3.94 -4.64
C ILE A 20 -7.99 -3.78 -6.06
N ILE A 21 -8.30 -4.70 -6.98
CA ILE A 21 -7.89 -4.62 -8.39
C ILE A 21 -8.47 -3.37 -9.04
N GLU A 22 -9.76 -3.10 -8.86
CA GLU A 22 -10.38 -1.88 -9.39
C GLU A 22 -9.80 -0.62 -8.76
N ALA A 23 -9.56 -0.62 -7.44
CA ALA A 23 -8.92 0.51 -6.77
C ALA A 23 -7.50 0.78 -7.31
N ASP A 24 -6.72 -0.26 -7.59
CA ASP A 24 -5.38 -0.15 -8.18
C ASP A 24 -5.45 0.42 -9.61
N LYS A 25 -6.39 -0.03 -10.45
CA LYS A 25 -6.61 0.55 -11.79
C LYS A 25 -6.96 2.02 -11.72
N GLU A 26 -7.89 2.40 -10.84
CA GLU A 26 -8.26 3.79 -10.64
C GLU A 26 -7.07 4.63 -10.17
N ALA A 27 -6.29 4.13 -9.21
CA ALA A 27 -5.11 4.83 -8.71
C ALA A 27 -4.06 5.05 -9.79
N LEU A 28 -3.76 4.02 -10.60
CA LEU A 28 -2.83 4.09 -11.72
C LEU A 28 -3.31 5.06 -12.80
N LYS A 29 -4.61 5.07 -13.11
CA LYS A 29 -5.21 6.00 -14.07
C LYS A 29 -5.14 7.45 -13.57
N ASN A 30 -5.46 7.68 -12.29
CA ASN A 30 -5.35 9.01 -11.68
C ASN A 30 -3.90 9.51 -11.71
N TYR A 31 -2.94 8.67 -11.34
CA TYR A 31 -1.53 9.02 -11.40
C TYR A 31 -1.08 9.39 -12.82
N SER A 32 -1.43 8.56 -13.80
CA SER A 32 -1.09 8.79 -15.22
C SER A 32 -1.71 10.07 -15.79
N ASN A 33 -2.87 10.47 -15.29
CA ASN A 33 -3.56 11.70 -15.70
C ASN A 33 -3.13 12.95 -14.91
N GLY A 34 -2.15 12.84 -14.00
CA GLY A 34 -1.71 13.95 -13.15
C GLY A 34 -2.67 14.32 -12.01
N GLY A 35 -3.62 13.44 -11.68
CA GLY A 35 -4.60 13.62 -10.60
C GLY A 35 -4.09 13.24 -9.20
N SER A 36 -2.81 12.87 -9.09
CA SER A 36 -2.19 12.40 -7.86
C SER A 36 -0.90 13.17 -7.55
N ASP A 37 -0.67 13.45 -6.27
CA ASP A 37 0.61 13.94 -5.75
C ASP A 37 1.30 12.77 -5.02
N ILE A 38 2.29 12.17 -5.70
CA ILE A 38 3.06 11.03 -5.21
C ILE A 38 4.55 11.41 -5.29
N PRO A 39 5.12 12.03 -4.24
CA PRO A 39 6.53 12.39 -4.24
C PRO A 39 7.40 11.12 -4.18
N LEU A 40 8.69 11.29 -4.48
CA LEU A 40 9.66 10.20 -4.31
C LEU A 40 9.70 9.77 -2.84
N ARG A 41 9.66 8.46 -2.61
CA ARG A 41 9.78 7.87 -1.27
C ARG A 41 11.04 8.36 -0.56
N THR A 42 10.92 8.66 0.73
CA THR A 42 12.07 8.94 1.59
C THR A 42 12.63 7.61 2.09
N VAL A 43 13.95 7.43 1.97
CA VAL A 43 14.66 6.25 2.46
C VAL A 43 15.68 6.70 3.49
N ILE A 44 15.62 6.11 4.68
CA ILE A 44 16.63 6.26 5.72
C ILE A 44 17.38 4.95 5.80
N ASP A 45 18.69 5.01 5.60
CA ASP A 45 19.61 3.91 5.81
C ASP A 45 19.81 3.75 7.33
N VAL A 46 19.19 2.72 7.91
CA VAL A 46 19.21 2.48 9.36
C VAL A 46 20.49 1.74 9.73
N ASP A 47 20.88 0.78 8.91
CA ASP A 47 22.13 0.05 9.06
C ASP A 47 22.56 -0.55 7.71
N LYS A 48 23.75 -0.16 7.26
CA LYS A 48 24.34 -0.59 5.98
C LYS A 48 24.75 -2.05 5.99
N ASP A 49 25.23 -2.55 7.13
CA ASP A 49 25.78 -3.89 7.21
C ASP A 49 24.67 -4.94 7.10
N SER A 50 23.56 -4.71 7.80
CA SER A 50 22.34 -5.53 7.68
C SER A 50 21.44 -5.15 6.50
N SER A 51 21.78 -4.09 5.75
CA SER A 51 20.92 -3.50 4.69
C SER A 51 19.52 -3.12 5.20
N SER A 52 19.44 -2.68 6.45
CA SER A 52 18.19 -2.28 7.09
C SER A 52 17.81 -0.85 6.71
N THR A 53 16.58 -0.64 6.25
CA THR A 53 16.10 0.68 5.82
C THR A 53 14.70 0.99 6.34
N ALA A 54 14.45 2.26 6.63
CA ALA A 54 13.12 2.78 6.89
C ALA A 54 12.63 3.59 5.69
N ILE A 55 11.44 3.28 5.17
CA ILE A 55 10.93 3.88 3.93
C ILE A 55 9.56 4.52 4.18
N PHE A 56 9.46 5.80 3.86
CA PHE A 56 8.24 6.59 3.99
C PHE A 56 7.71 6.92 2.61
N MET A 57 6.46 6.55 2.36
CA MET A 57 5.79 6.70 1.08
C MET A 57 4.48 7.47 1.27
N PRO A 58 4.51 8.82 1.28
CA PRO A 58 3.29 9.62 1.28
C PRO A 58 2.66 9.64 -0.12
N GLY A 59 1.34 9.85 -0.16
CA GLY A 59 0.61 10.00 -1.41
C GLY A 59 -0.77 10.62 -1.23
N PHE A 60 -1.20 11.35 -2.25
CA PHE A 60 -2.51 11.99 -2.29
C PHE A 60 -3.19 11.80 -3.65
N ILE A 61 -4.45 11.40 -3.66
CA ILE A 61 -5.31 11.39 -4.85
C ILE A 61 -6.45 12.39 -4.63
N LYS A 62 -6.48 13.45 -5.44
CA LYS A 62 -7.39 14.59 -5.24
C LYS A 62 -8.86 14.19 -5.37
N ASP A 63 -9.21 13.44 -6.41
CA ASP A 63 -10.59 13.10 -6.75
C ASP A 63 -11.20 12.04 -5.81
N LYS A 64 -10.35 11.35 -5.05
CA LYS A 64 -10.75 10.32 -4.08
C LYS A 64 -10.62 10.78 -2.63
N ASN A 65 -10.15 12.01 -2.38
CA ASN A 65 -9.83 12.52 -1.05
C ASN A 65 -8.94 11.55 -0.24
N ALA A 66 -8.06 10.83 -0.93
CA ALA A 66 -7.24 9.77 -0.34
C ALA A 66 -5.85 10.33 -0.04
N LEU A 67 -5.65 10.82 1.20
CA LEU A 67 -4.35 11.26 1.71
C LEU A 67 -3.83 10.24 2.72
N GLY A 68 -2.61 9.77 2.54
CA GLY A 68 -2.02 8.85 3.49
C GLY A 68 -0.51 8.71 3.34
N MET A 69 0.04 7.90 4.24
CA MET A 69 1.45 7.54 4.24
C MET A 69 1.59 6.07 4.59
N LYS A 70 2.32 5.35 3.74
CA LYS A 70 2.81 4.02 4.10
C LYS A 70 4.20 4.15 4.71
N ILE A 71 4.38 3.54 5.86
CA ILE A 71 5.70 3.27 6.46
C ILE A 71 5.98 1.80 6.15
N ILE A 72 7.06 1.54 5.42
CA ILE A 72 7.51 0.18 5.12
C ILE A 72 9.00 0.11 5.37
N ASP A 73 9.41 -0.84 6.18
CA ASP A 73 10.79 -0.99 6.55
C ASP A 73 11.32 -2.28 5.95
N ILE A 74 12.60 -2.32 5.58
CA ILE A 74 13.25 -3.53 5.06
C ILE A 74 14.29 -3.94 6.09
N TYR A 75 14.11 -5.11 6.69
CA TYR A 75 15.01 -5.70 7.68
C TYR A 75 15.25 -7.17 7.29
N PRO A 76 16.26 -7.47 6.46
CA PRO A 76 16.50 -8.82 5.94
C PRO A 76 16.63 -9.89 7.04
N GLU A 77 17.35 -9.57 8.12
CA GLU A 77 17.63 -10.46 9.25
C GLU A 77 16.39 -10.81 10.10
N ASN A 78 15.24 -10.17 9.86
CA ASN A 78 14.00 -10.53 10.57
C ASN A 78 13.57 -11.97 10.29
N ILE A 79 13.91 -12.51 9.11
CA ILE A 79 13.59 -13.89 8.74
C ILE A 79 14.22 -14.87 9.72
N ASP A 80 15.47 -14.62 10.14
CA ASP A 80 16.20 -15.47 11.11
C ASP A 80 15.57 -15.43 12.52
N LYS A 81 14.75 -14.41 12.77
CA LYS A 81 14.01 -14.20 14.03
C LYS A 81 12.54 -14.65 13.94
N GLY A 82 12.11 -15.22 12.80
CA GLY A 82 10.72 -15.60 12.56
C GLY A 82 9.77 -14.42 12.34
N LEU A 83 10.30 -13.24 12.01
CA LEU A 83 9.55 -12.03 11.71
C LEU A 83 9.50 -11.78 10.20
N VAL A 84 8.55 -10.94 9.76
CA VAL A 84 8.49 -10.50 8.36
C VAL A 84 9.68 -9.59 8.02
N SER A 85 10.28 -9.77 6.85
CA SER A 85 11.41 -8.95 6.38
C SER A 85 11.02 -7.54 5.94
N ALA A 86 9.74 -7.33 5.63
CA ALA A 86 9.21 -6.05 5.17
C ALA A 86 7.97 -5.62 5.96
N PRO A 87 8.07 -5.39 7.28
CA PRO A 87 6.93 -4.92 8.07
C PRO A 87 6.47 -3.55 7.57
N SER A 88 5.16 -3.32 7.59
CA SER A 88 4.62 -2.02 7.19
C SER A 88 3.35 -1.63 7.92
N THR A 89 3.10 -0.33 7.92
CA THR A 89 1.93 0.32 8.52
C THR A 89 1.39 1.35 7.53
N MET A 90 0.07 1.40 7.36
CA MET A 90 -0.58 2.40 6.53
C MET A 90 -1.32 3.41 7.42
N ILE A 91 -1.07 4.70 7.21
CA ILE A 91 -1.70 5.79 7.95
C ILE A 91 -2.61 6.54 6.99
N LEU A 92 -3.90 6.62 7.33
CA LEU A 92 -4.89 7.41 6.61
C LEU A 92 -5.11 8.74 7.32
N ILE A 93 -5.05 9.84 6.57
CA ILE A 93 -5.14 11.20 7.10
C ILE A 93 -6.39 11.86 6.51
N ASP A 94 -7.16 12.55 7.35
CA ASP A 94 -8.25 13.39 6.89
C ASP A 94 -7.68 14.62 6.18
N LYS A 95 -7.87 14.70 4.87
CA LYS A 95 -7.35 15.84 4.10
C LYS A 95 -8.00 17.19 4.45
N GLU A 96 -9.16 17.21 5.11
CA GLU A 96 -9.85 18.46 5.47
C GLU A 96 -9.27 19.11 6.74
N ASN A 97 -8.81 18.31 7.69
CA ASN A 97 -8.35 18.79 9.00
C ASN A 97 -6.97 18.29 9.43
N GLY A 98 -6.35 17.39 8.66
CA GLY A 98 -5.01 16.88 8.89
C GLY A 98 -4.89 15.82 9.99
N PHE A 99 -6.00 15.43 10.64
CA PHE A 99 -5.95 14.41 11.68
C PHE A 99 -5.85 13.00 11.09
N VAL A 100 -5.09 12.13 11.77
CA VAL A 100 -5.05 10.70 11.45
C VAL A 100 -6.43 10.09 11.73
N LYS A 101 -7.03 9.46 10.72
CA LYS A 101 -8.33 8.77 10.82
C LYS A 101 -8.16 7.29 11.15
N ALA A 102 -7.15 6.66 10.54
CA ALA A 102 -6.93 5.24 10.68
C ALA A 102 -5.46 4.86 10.60
N ILE A 103 -5.11 3.80 11.33
CA ILE A 103 -3.84 3.09 11.22
C ILE A 103 -4.18 1.64 10.88
N LEU A 104 -3.63 1.15 9.78
CA LEU A 104 -3.92 -0.18 9.25
C LEU A 104 -2.65 -1.03 9.22
N ASP A 105 -2.81 -2.33 9.36
CA ASP A 105 -1.77 -3.30 9.04
C ASP A 105 -1.36 -3.11 7.56
N GLY A 106 -0.18 -2.51 7.37
CA GLY A 106 0.35 -2.23 6.05
C GLY A 106 0.92 -3.48 5.38
N THR A 107 1.24 -4.51 6.17
CA THR A 107 1.94 -5.71 5.70
C THR A 107 0.98 -6.55 4.86
N ILE A 108 -0.21 -6.85 5.39
CA ILE A 108 -1.24 -7.54 4.59
C ILE A 108 -1.71 -6.66 3.43
N LEU A 109 -1.91 -5.36 3.66
CA LEU A 109 -2.38 -4.44 2.63
C LEU A 109 -1.39 -4.35 1.46
N THR A 110 -0.09 -4.33 1.76
CA THR A 110 0.99 -4.35 0.75
C THR A 110 0.96 -5.65 -0.05
N ARG A 111 0.73 -6.80 0.59
CA ARG A 111 0.64 -8.09 -0.13
C ARG A 111 -0.55 -8.10 -1.08
N LEU A 112 -1.74 -7.72 -0.59
CA LEU A 112 -2.98 -7.72 -1.37
C LEU A 112 -2.86 -6.79 -2.59
N ARG A 113 -2.50 -5.52 -2.38
CA ARG A 113 -2.40 -4.53 -3.48
C ARG A 113 -1.29 -4.86 -4.48
N THR A 114 -0.19 -5.51 -4.05
CA THR A 114 0.88 -5.86 -5.01
C THR A 114 0.43 -6.98 -5.95
N GLY A 115 -0.29 -7.97 -5.41
CA GLY A 115 -0.94 -9.00 -6.23
C GLY A 115 -2.00 -8.40 -7.15
N ALA A 116 -2.85 -7.52 -6.62
CA ALA A 116 -3.93 -6.87 -7.36
C ALA A 116 -3.44 -5.98 -8.50
N VAL A 117 -2.40 -5.14 -8.31
CA VAL A 117 -1.76 -4.39 -9.42
C VAL A 117 -1.31 -5.31 -10.55
N SER A 118 -0.77 -6.49 -10.21
CA SER A 118 -0.34 -7.47 -11.22
C SER A 118 -1.54 -8.08 -11.96
N GLY A 119 -2.65 -8.32 -11.26
CA GLY A 119 -3.94 -8.70 -11.84
C GLY A 119 -4.49 -7.63 -12.79
N ALA A 120 -4.51 -6.37 -12.35
CA ALA A 120 -4.93 -5.22 -13.16
C ALA A 120 -4.11 -5.10 -14.45
N ALA A 121 -2.77 -5.25 -14.36
CA ALA A 121 -1.90 -5.24 -15.53
C ALA A 121 -2.21 -6.44 -16.47
N THR A 122 -2.46 -7.62 -15.90
CA THR A 122 -2.77 -8.83 -16.67
C THR A 122 -4.06 -8.67 -17.46
N GLU A 123 -5.12 -8.10 -16.88
CA GLU A 123 -6.38 -7.88 -17.61
C GLU A 123 -6.24 -6.95 -18.81
N VAL A 124 -5.32 -5.98 -18.75
CA VAL A 124 -5.13 -4.99 -19.81
C VAL A 124 -4.12 -5.47 -20.86
N LEU A 125 -3.11 -6.25 -20.46
CA LEU A 125 -1.93 -6.54 -21.29
C LEU A 125 -1.81 -8.00 -21.74
N ALA A 126 -2.56 -8.93 -21.14
CA ALA A 126 -2.46 -10.33 -21.53
C ALA A 126 -3.12 -10.61 -22.89
N ASN A 127 -2.64 -11.65 -23.57
CA ASN A 127 -3.19 -12.08 -24.85
C ASN A 127 -4.69 -12.39 -24.75
N GLU A 128 -5.44 -12.11 -25.82
CA GLU A 128 -6.85 -12.47 -25.95
C GLU A 128 -7.02 -13.99 -25.71
N GLY A 129 -7.62 -14.35 -24.57
CA GLY A 129 -7.83 -15.75 -24.13
C GLY A 129 -7.06 -16.17 -22.88
N ALA A 130 -6.14 -15.35 -22.37
CA ALA A 130 -5.56 -15.54 -21.05
C ALA A 130 -6.64 -15.33 -19.97
N LYS A 131 -6.70 -16.24 -18.98
CA LYS A 131 -7.64 -16.14 -17.85
C LYS A 131 -6.92 -15.65 -16.60
N PRO A 132 -7.45 -14.64 -15.88
CA PRO A 132 -6.91 -14.25 -14.59
C PRO A 132 -7.01 -15.40 -13.59
N SER A 133 -6.07 -15.45 -12.63
CA SER A 133 -5.93 -16.53 -11.66
C SER A 133 -6.60 -16.25 -10.30
N TYR A 134 -7.48 -15.24 -10.22
CA TYR A 134 -8.19 -14.81 -9.01
C TYR A 134 -9.71 -14.92 -9.18
#